data_AF-A0A1B4FAJ8-F1
#
_entry.id   AF-A0A1B4FAJ8-F1
#
_cell.length_a   1.000
_cell.length_b   1.000
_cell.length_c   1.000
_cell.angle_alpha   90.00
_cell.angle_beta   90.00
_cell.angle_gamma   90.00
#
_symmetry.space_group_name_H-M   'P 1'
#
loop_
_entity.id
_entity.type
_entity.pdbx_description
1 polymer ?
#
loop_
_entity_poly.entity_id
_entity_poly.type
_entity_poly.pdbx_seq_one_letter_code
_entity_poly.pdbx_strand_id
1 'polypeptide(L)'
;MRRQARNGYLTAATGDAVAATYHAALDVLSRYQRVQVTSRVAGKQYDAFESDEKLSRPINRALYDPRPERWTELRAALDDAENTPLPAAEEITKTLYSMAISFCAAIDLLKRGDQKTPGTYFEYFVAFFFAWRVRTEPQNRIQVLNIDDENTELPTDYLFNLGRGQRKFHMPIKTSTRERAIMLWAHQRLLDGVYGTERFMGTPVLLAETKMDSERREVTEICTPEQWRLYQMYIARLQRIYYLDMPTAYGALANQFPPLHVRPFGQFFHEWNNLAPV
;
A
#
# COMPACT_ATOMS: atom_id res chain seq x y z
N MET A 1 15.37 18.03 13.59
CA MET A 1 15.22 18.81 12.34
C MET A 1 15.10 17.86 11.16
N ARG A 2 13.88 17.50 10.73
CA ARG A 2 13.66 16.76 9.48
C ARG A 2 13.69 17.77 8.34
N ARG A 3 14.73 17.75 7.51
CA ARG A 3 14.67 18.35 6.17
C ARG A 3 13.54 17.64 5.43
N GLN A 4 12.41 18.31 5.22
CA GLN A 4 11.48 17.94 4.16
C GLN A 4 12.29 18.03 2.87
N ALA A 5 12.70 16.89 2.32
CA ALA A 5 13.00 16.85 0.90
C ALA A 5 11.76 17.39 0.19
N ARG A 6 11.95 18.35 -0.72
CA ARG A 6 10.94 18.68 -1.72
C ARG A 6 10.73 17.40 -2.52
N ASN A 7 9.81 16.55 -2.06
CA ASN A 7 9.54 15.27 -2.71
C ASN A 7 8.81 15.60 -4.01
N GLY A 8 9.56 15.74 -5.11
CA GLY A 8 8.99 15.65 -6.43
C GLY A 8 8.80 14.17 -6.72
N TYR A 9 7.66 13.59 -6.35
CA TYR A 9 7.35 12.20 -6.69
C TYR A 9 7.20 12.03 -8.21
N LEU A 10 6.89 13.11 -8.93
CA LEU A 10 6.70 13.11 -10.39
C LEU A 10 7.99 13.28 -11.20
N THR A 11 9.16 13.02 -10.61
CA THR A 11 10.45 13.18 -11.32
C THR A 11 10.98 11.85 -11.85
N ALA A 12 11.66 11.90 -13.00
CA ALA A 12 12.37 10.74 -13.55
C ALA A 12 13.40 10.18 -12.54
N ALA A 13 14.07 11.07 -11.80
CA ALA A 13 15.02 10.69 -10.75
C ALA A 13 14.38 9.84 -9.64
N THR A 14 13.12 10.12 -9.26
CA THR A 14 12.41 9.27 -8.28
C THR A 14 12.10 7.90 -8.87
N GLY A 15 11.70 7.82 -10.15
CA GLY A 15 11.52 6.54 -10.84
C GLY A 15 12.80 5.72 -10.95
N ASP A 16 13.92 6.36 -11.22
CA ASP A 16 15.24 5.71 -11.25
C ASP A 16 15.63 5.23 -9.84
N ALA A 17 15.36 6.01 -8.80
CA ALA A 17 15.61 5.61 -7.41
C ALA A 17 14.77 4.40 -6.98
N VAL A 18 13.51 4.34 -7.41
CA VAL A 18 12.62 3.18 -7.16
C VAL A 18 13.17 1.92 -7.85
N ALA A 19 13.60 2.05 -9.11
CA ALA A 19 14.23 0.95 -9.85
C ALA A 19 15.51 0.47 -9.15
N ALA A 20 16.43 1.40 -8.83
CA ALA A 20 17.70 1.09 -8.18
C ALA A 20 17.50 0.42 -6.82
N THR A 21 16.51 0.86 -6.05
CA THR A 21 16.17 0.23 -4.76
C THR A 21 15.68 -1.21 -4.94
N TYR A 22 14.88 -1.46 -5.97
CA TYR A 22 14.43 -2.81 -6.28
C TYR A 22 15.58 -3.73 -6.70
N HIS A 23 16.44 -3.28 -7.62
CA HIS A 23 17.64 -4.02 -8.02
C HIS A 23 18.55 -4.34 -6.83
N ALA A 24 18.84 -3.35 -5.98
CA ALA A 24 19.65 -3.56 -4.78
C ALA A 24 19.02 -4.56 -3.80
N ALA A 25 17.69 -4.59 -3.68
CA ALA A 25 17.01 -5.58 -2.86
C ALA A 25 17.15 -6.99 -3.45
N LEU A 26 17.01 -7.15 -4.77
CA LEU A 26 17.24 -8.43 -5.44
C LEU A 26 18.69 -8.91 -5.28
N ASP A 27 19.67 -8.02 -5.40
CA ASP A 27 21.10 -8.33 -5.23
C ASP A 27 21.45 -8.78 -3.79
N VAL A 28 20.71 -8.30 -2.80
CA VAL A 28 20.82 -8.77 -1.42
C VAL A 28 20.17 -10.14 -1.30
N LEU A 29 18.93 -10.28 -1.77
CA LEU A 29 18.15 -11.52 -1.63
C LEU A 29 18.75 -12.71 -2.39
N SER A 30 19.47 -12.47 -3.49
CA SER A 30 20.16 -13.52 -4.26
C SER A 30 21.23 -14.29 -3.45
N ARG A 31 21.67 -13.72 -2.32
CA ARG A 31 22.66 -14.32 -1.41
C ARG A 31 22.04 -15.29 -0.39
N TYR A 32 20.71 -15.31 -0.30
CA TYR A 32 19.98 -16.07 0.70
C TYR A 32 19.16 -17.18 0.03
N GLN A 33 19.05 -18.31 0.70
CA GLN A 33 18.22 -19.40 0.20
C GLN A 33 16.75 -19.02 0.36
N ARG A 34 15.96 -19.22 -0.70
CA ARG A 34 14.50 -19.17 -0.60
C ARG A 34 13.99 -20.54 -0.16
N VAL A 35 13.33 -20.58 0.99
CA VAL A 35 12.79 -21.80 1.59
C VAL A 35 11.28 -21.72 1.66
N GLN A 36 10.63 -22.87 1.44
CA GLN A 36 9.19 -22.98 1.61
C GLN A 36 8.83 -23.01 3.09
N VAL A 37 7.80 -22.25 3.45
CA VAL A 37 7.22 -22.25 4.80
C VAL A 37 5.83 -22.86 4.79
N THR A 38 5.37 -23.33 5.95
CA THR A 38 4.06 -23.96 6.08
C THR A 38 2.97 -22.90 6.04
N SER A 39 2.14 -22.91 5.00
CA SER A 39 1.00 -21.99 4.93
C SER A 39 -0.20 -22.53 5.71
N ARG A 40 -0.76 -21.72 6.61
CA ARG A 40 -2.06 -21.91 7.24
C ARG A 40 -3.16 -21.07 6.58
N VAL A 41 -2.86 -20.48 5.43
CA VAL A 41 -3.76 -19.61 4.68
C VAL A 41 -4.34 -20.38 3.50
N ALA A 42 -5.66 -20.54 3.47
CA ALA A 42 -6.34 -21.32 2.44
C ALA A 42 -6.06 -20.76 1.03
N GLY A 43 -5.66 -21.63 0.10
CA GLY A 43 -5.41 -21.28 -1.30
C GLY A 43 -4.12 -20.49 -1.56
N LYS A 44 -3.29 -20.22 -0.54
CA LYS A 44 -2.03 -19.48 -0.70
C LYS A 44 -0.84 -20.30 -0.21
N GLN A 45 0.27 -20.18 -0.93
CA GLN A 45 1.57 -20.75 -0.55
C GLN A 45 2.57 -19.63 -0.35
N TYR A 46 3.44 -19.82 0.65
CA TYR A 46 4.41 -18.82 1.04
C TYR A 46 5.81 -19.41 1.09
N ASP A 47 6.76 -18.57 0.70
CA ASP A 47 8.19 -18.78 0.90
C ASP A 47 8.75 -17.73 1.86
N ALA A 48 9.96 -17.94 2.34
CA ALA A 48 10.76 -16.93 3.02
C ALA A 48 12.21 -17.04 2.54
N PHE A 49 12.96 -15.95 2.63
CA PHE A 49 14.41 -16.01 2.49
C PHE A 49 15.02 -16.32 3.86
N GLU A 50 16.03 -17.18 3.86
CA GLU A 50 16.67 -17.70 5.06
C GLU A 50 18.16 -17.37 5.09
N SER A 51 18.62 -16.92 6.25
CA SER A 51 20.01 -16.91 6.66
C SER A 51 20.18 -17.81 7.88
N ASP A 52 21.42 -18.08 8.28
CA ASP A 52 21.71 -18.97 9.43
C ASP A 52 20.99 -18.58 10.73
N GLU A 53 20.63 -17.31 10.89
CA GLU A 53 20.02 -16.76 12.10
C GLU A 53 18.59 -16.26 11.92
N LYS A 54 18.11 -16.08 10.67
CA LYS A 54 16.90 -15.28 10.41
C LYS A 54 16.08 -15.83 9.24
N LEU A 55 14.78 -15.60 9.34
CA LEU A 55 13.83 -15.72 8.25
C LEU A 55 13.28 -14.33 7.92
N SER A 56 13.15 -14.03 6.64
CA SER A 56 12.38 -12.87 6.19
C SER A 56 10.89 -13.03 6.51
N ARG A 57 10.12 -11.95 6.40
CA ARG A 57 8.66 -12.06 6.31
C ARG A 57 8.23 -12.99 5.16
N PRO A 58 7.01 -13.54 5.22
CA PRO A 58 6.56 -14.50 4.22
C PRO A 58 6.21 -13.81 2.91
N ILE A 59 6.49 -14.52 1.82
CA ILE A 59 6.37 -14.05 0.45
C ILE A 59 5.40 -14.97 -0.29
N ASN A 60 4.30 -14.40 -0.78
CA ASN A 60 3.28 -15.12 -1.51
C ASN A 60 3.85 -15.59 -2.85
N ARG A 61 3.94 -16.91 -3.02
CA ARG A 61 4.57 -17.54 -4.18
C ARG A 61 3.87 -17.21 -5.49
N ALA A 62 2.55 -17.02 -5.47
CA ALA A 62 1.76 -16.71 -6.67
C ALA A 62 1.93 -15.26 -7.14
N LEU A 63 2.32 -14.36 -6.23
CA LEU A 63 2.50 -12.93 -6.51
C LEU A 63 3.95 -12.54 -6.76
N TYR A 64 4.91 -13.30 -6.22
CA TYR A 64 6.33 -12.98 -6.29
C TYR A 64 6.96 -13.42 -7.60
N ASP A 65 7.15 -12.45 -8.49
CA ASP A 65 7.78 -12.58 -9.78
C ASP A 65 8.92 -11.55 -9.90
N PRO A 66 10.14 -11.89 -9.43
CA PRO A 66 11.25 -10.96 -9.26
C PRO A 66 11.97 -10.63 -10.59
N ARG A 67 11.22 -10.18 -11.59
CA ARG A 67 11.72 -9.78 -12.91
C ARG A 67 11.81 -8.27 -13.02
N PRO A 68 13.02 -7.68 -13.10
CA PRO A 68 13.18 -6.24 -13.26
C PRO A 68 12.55 -5.68 -14.54
N GLU A 69 12.43 -6.49 -15.59
CA GLU A 69 11.89 -6.07 -16.89
C GLU A 69 10.41 -5.65 -16.78
N ARG A 70 9.66 -6.29 -15.89
CA ARG A 70 8.26 -5.93 -15.60
C ARG A 70 8.11 -4.48 -15.11
N TRP A 71 9.12 -3.97 -14.40
CA TRP A 71 9.14 -2.57 -13.99
C TRP A 71 9.29 -1.65 -15.19
N THR A 72 10.21 -1.98 -16.10
CA THR A 72 10.43 -1.21 -17.34
C THR A 72 9.15 -1.12 -18.19
N GLU A 73 8.43 -2.24 -18.34
CA GLU A 73 7.15 -2.28 -19.05
C GLU A 73 6.08 -1.40 -18.38
N LEU A 74 5.92 -1.53 -17.05
CA LEU A 74 4.97 -0.71 -16.30
C LEU A 74 5.33 0.78 -16.37
N ARG A 75 6.61 1.11 -16.25
CA ARG A 75 7.10 2.50 -16.34
C ARG A 75 6.79 3.10 -17.71
N ALA A 76 7.07 2.38 -18.80
CA ALA A 76 6.75 2.85 -20.14
C ALA A 76 5.25 3.17 -20.30
N ALA A 77 4.37 2.29 -19.80
CA ALA A 77 2.93 2.52 -19.81
C ALA A 77 2.48 3.68 -18.91
N LEU A 78 3.18 3.93 -17.79
CA LEU A 78 2.92 5.06 -16.92
C LEU A 78 3.44 6.38 -17.47
N ASP A 79 4.54 6.37 -18.24
CA ASP A 79 5.12 7.58 -18.84
C ASP A 79 4.34 8.03 -20.07
N ASP A 80 3.94 7.09 -20.93
CA ASP A 80 3.20 7.35 -22.16
C ASP A 80 1.86 6.60 -22.19
N ALA A 81 0.94 7.06 -21.33
CA ALA A 81 -0.38 6.45 -21.19
C ALA A 81 -1.27 6.60 -22.45
N GLU A 82 -0.90 7.47 -23.40
CA GLU A 82 -1.64 7.67 -24.65
C GLU A 82 -1.27 6.60 -25.68
N ASN A 83 0.00 6.20 -25.76
CA ASN A 83 0.48 5.28 -26.79
C ASN A 83 0.85 3.89 -26.25
N THR A 84 1.03 3.73 -24.94
CA THR A 84 1.41 2.46 -24.32
C THR A 84 0.30 1.96 -23.39
N PRO A 85 -0.35 0.83 -23.70
CA PRO A 85 -1.43 0.31 -22.88
C PRO A 85 -0.91 -0.15 -21.50
N LEU A 86 -1.70 0.12 -20.47
CA LEU A 86 -1.41 -0.39 -19.13
C LEU A 86 -1.48 -1.93 -19.11
N PRO A 87 -0.54 -2.59 -18.42
CA PRO A 87 -0.65 -4.03 -18.16
C PRO A 87 -1.93 -4.37 -17.39
N ALA A 88 -2.35 -5.64 -17.44
CA ALA A 88 -3.48 -6.11 -16.67
C ALA A 88 -3.28 -5.86 -15.16
N ALA A 89 -4.36 -5.58 -14.43
CA ALA A 89 -4.31 -5.26 -13.00
C ALA A 89 -3.58 -6.33 -12.16
N GLU A 90 -3.70 -7.61 -12.51
CA GLU A 90 -2.98 -8.69 -11.85
C GLU A 90 -1.46 -8.57 -12.04
N GLU A 91 -1.02 -8.30 -13.27
CA GLU A 91 0.39 -8.16 -13.61
C GLU A 91 1.01 -6.91 -12.97
N ILE A 92 0.28 -5.80 -12.93
CA ILE A 92 0.67 -4.62 -12.15
C ILE A 92 0.82 -5.00 -10.67
N THR A 93 -0.14 -5.73 -10.10
CA THR A 93 -0.07 -6.14 -8.68
C THR A 93 1.15 -7.02 -8.42
N LYS A 94 1.45 -8.00 -9.27
CA LYS A 94 2.64 -8.87 -9.15
C LYS A 94 3.93 -8.07 -9.20
N THR A 95 4.04 -7.13 -10.14
CA THR A 95 5.20 -6.24 -10.28
C THR A 95 5.40 -5.42 -9.01
N LEU A 96 4.35 -4.71 -8.56
CA LEU A 96 4.44 -3.86 -7.37
C LEU A 96 4.67 -4.67 -6.09
N TYR A 97 4.05 -5.85 -5.97
CA TYR A 97 4.27 -6.76 -4.85
C TYR A 97 5.72 -7.21 -4.80
N SER A 98 6.28 -7.66 -5.92
CA SER A 98 7.66 -8.14 -6.02
C SER A 98 8.67 -7.05 -5.65
N MET A 99 8.43 -5.82 -6.12
CA MET A 99 9.26 -4.67 -5.76
C MET A 99 9.20 -4.36 -4.26
N ALA A 100 7.99 -4.22 -3.72
CA ALA A 100 7.80 -3.84 -2.32
C ALA A 100 8.27 -4.93 -1.35
N ILE A 101 7.91 -6.19 -1.61
CA ILE A 101 8.22 -7.32 -0.72
C ILE A 101 9.71 -7.65 -0.76
N SER A 102 10.40 -7.47 -1.90
CA SER A 102 11.85 -7.71 -1.98
C SER A 102 12.61 -6.77 -1.06
N PHE A 103 12.31 -5.48 -1.08
CA PHE A 103 12.93 -4.52 -0.16
C PHE A 103 12.64 -4.89 1.30
N CYS A 104 11.38 -5.18 1.60
CA CYS A 104 10.96 -5.54 2.94
C CYS A 104 11.70 -6.78 3.47
N ALA A 105 11.78 -7.84 2.66
CA ALA A 105 12.46 -9.09 3.01
C ALA A 105 13.97 -8.89 3.17
N ALA A 106 14.60 -8.10 2.31
CA ALA A 106 16.01 -7.76 2.43
C ALA A 106 16.31 -7.05 3.75
N ILE A 107 15.47 -6.09 4.17
CA ILE A 107 15.64 -5.40 5.45
C ILE A 107 15.46 -6.37 6.64
N ASP A 108 14.48 -7.28 6.60
CA ASP A 108 14.27 -8.25 7.67
C ASP A 108 15.54 -9.11 7.93
N LEU A 109 16.28 -9.45 6.87
CA LEU A 109 17.53 -10.21 6.95
C LEU A 109 18.71 -9.34 7.41
N LEU A 110 18.84 -8.13 6.85
CA LEU A 110 19.96 -7.23 7.15
C LEU A 110 19.87 -6.62 8.54
N LYS A 111 18.66 -6.33 9.05
CA LYS A 111 18.44 -5.60 10.30
C LYS A 111 17.41 -6.29 11.18
N ARG A 112 17.83 -6.72 12.36
CA ARG A 112 16.94 -7.39 13.32
C ARG A 112 15.93 -6.40 13.89
N GLY A 113 14.64 -6.71 13.76
CA GLY A 113 13.56 -5.96 14.39
C GLY A 113 13.25 -4.60 13.76
N ASP A 114 13.83 -4.26 12.60
CA ASP A 114 13.57 -2.98 11.94
C ASP A 114 12.24 -3.02 11.16
N GLN A 115 11.15 -2.70 11.86
CA GLN A 115 9.83 -2.59 11.24
C GLN A 115 9.55 -1.20 10.65
N LYS A 116 10.34 -0.19 11.04
CA LYS A 116 10.11 1.20 10.64
C LYS A 116 10.60 1.46 9.22
N THR A 117 11.81 0.99 8.89
CA THR A 117 12.38 1.20 7.55
C THR A 117 11.51 0.62 6.44
N PRO A 118 11.01 -0.64 6.53
CA PRO A 118 10.09 -1.18 5.54
C PRO A 118 8.77 -0.41 5.45
N GLY A 119 8.23 0.03 6.59
CA GLY A 119 7.01 0.84 6.64
C GLY A 119 7.17 2.17 5.92
N THR A 120 8.21 2.93 6.25
CA THR A 120 8.51 4.22 5.61
C THR A 120 8.84 4.08 4.13
N TYR A 121 9.59 3.05 3.74
CA TYR A 121 9.82 2.74 2.33
C TYR A 121 8.50 2.47 1.61
N PHE A 122 7.62 1.64 2.19
CA PHE A 122 6.35 1.29 1.57
C PHE A 122 5.43 2.51 1.42
N GLU A 123 5.43 3.42 2.39
CA GLU A 123 4.75 4.72 2.29
C GLU A 123 5.24 5.53 1.08
N TYR A 124 6.55 5.69 0.90
CA TYR A 124 7.10 6.41 -0.25
C TYR A 124 6.87 5.69 -1.58
N PHE A 125 7.00 4.37 -1.59
CA PHE A 125 6.77 3.53 -2.75
C PHE A 125 5.34 3.68 -3.26
N VAL A 126 4.33 3.50 -2.40
CA VAL A 126 2.94 3.63 -2.81
C VAL A 126 2.61 5.08 -3.20
N ALA A 127 3.07 6.07 -2.41
CA ALA A 127 2.85 7.48 -2.73
C ALA A 127 3.37 7.86 -4.10
N PHE A 128 4.55 7.35 -4.47
CA PHE A 128 5.13 7.52 -5.79
C PHE A 128 4.22 6.97 -6.91
N PHE A 129 3.85 5.70 -6.83
CA PHE A 129 3.00 5.06 -7.84
C PHE A 129 1.64 5.72 -7.98
N PHE A 130 1.07 6.14 -6.85
CA PHE A 130 -0.19 6.86 -6.83
C PHE A 130 -0.04 8.23 -7.49
N ALA A 131 0.94 9.03 -7.06
CA ALA A 131 1.24 10.35 -7.60
C ALA A 131 1.44 10.30 -9.11
N TRP A 132 2.28 9.37 -9.57
CA TRP A 132 2.58 9.18 -10.98
C TRP A 132 1.33 8.88 -11.78
N ARG A 133 0.46 8.01 -11.26
CA ARG A 133 -0.77 7.63 -11.97
C ARG A 133 -1.78 8.77 -12.07
N VAL A 134 -1.97 9.54 -11.00
CA VAL A 134 -2.95 10.64 -10.93
C VAL A 134 -2.37 12.00 -11.30
N ARG A 135 -1.08 12.05 -11.66
CA ARG A 135 -0.31 13.26 -12.01
C ARG A 135 -0.42 14.38 -10.98
N THR A 136 -0.46 14.01 -9.69
CA THR A 136 -0.64 14.95 -8.58
C THR A 136 0.34 14.62 -7.46
N GLU A 137 1.06 15.64 -6.97
CA GLU A 137 1.95 15.48 -5.83
C GLU A 137 1.15 15.30 -4.53
N PRO A 138 1.57 14.39 -3.63
CA PRO A 138 0.89 14.19 -2.36
C PRO A 138 1.18 15.30 -1.36
N GLN A 139 0.20 15.57 -0.49
CA GLN A 139 0.32 16.42 0.69
C GLN A 139 0.16 15.56 1.95
N ASN A 140 0.81 15.92 3.05
CA ASN A 140 0.73 15.17 4.32
C ASN A 140 0.26 16.04 5.50
N ARG A 141 -0.35 17.17 5.16
CA ARG A 141 -0.86 18.16 6.09
C ARG A 141 -2.15 18.70 5.53
N ILE A 142 -3.08 18.98 6.42
CA ILE A 142 -4.34 19.63 6.07
C ILE A 142 -4.67 20.68 7.11
N GLN A 143 -5.24 21.79 6.65
CA GLN A 143 -5.79 22.79 7.56
C GLN A 143 -7.05 22.23 8.20
N VAL A 144 -7.26 22.46 9.49
CA VAL A 144 -8.50 22.14 10.17
C VAL A 144 -8.96 23.37 10.92
N LEU A 145 -10.27 23.59 10.93
CA LEU A 145 -10.85 24.66 11.72
C LEU A 145 -10.70 24.30 13.19
N ASN A 146 -10.06 25.17 13.96
CA ASN A 146 -9.99 25.07 15.41
C ASN A 146 -10.77 26.25 16.01
N ILE A 147 -11.41 26.04 17.15
CA ILE A 147 -12.29 27.03 17.81
C ILE A 147 -11.47 28.24 18.27
N ASP A 148 -10.23 28.00 18.70
CA ASP A 148 -9.36 29.02 19.30
C ASP A 148 -8.30 29.58 18.33
N ASP A 149 -8.16 28.99 17.13
CA ASP A 149 -7.13 29.38 16.16
C ASP A 149 -7.61 29.11 14.72
N GLU A 150 -7.60 30.14 13.87
CA GLU A 150 -8.21 30.05 12.53
C GLU A 150 -7.42 29.16 11.55
N ASN A 151 -6.18 28.74 11.88
CA ASN A 151 -5.32 27.95 10.99
C ASN A 151 -4.50 26.87 11.73
N THR A 152 -5.16 25.82 12.23
CA THR A 152 -4.44 24.65 12.77
C THR A 152 -4.10 23.66 11.65
N GLU A 153 -2.84 23.31 11.49
CA GLU A 153 -2.41 22.22 10.61
C GLU A 153 -2.42 20.87 11.34
N LEU A 154 -3.18 19.93 10.78
CA LEU A 154 -3.14 18.54 11.19
C LEU A 154 -2.20 17.74 10.27
N PRO A 155 -1.18 17.05 10.81
CA PRO A 155 -0.45 16.03 10.07
C PRO A 155 -1.38 14.87 9.71
N THR A 156 -1.38 14.46 8.44
CA THR A 156 -2.20 13.35 7.96
C THR A 156 -1.33 12.33 7.23
N ASP A 157 -1.94 11.18 6.92
CA ASP A 157 -1.45 10.35 5.82
C ASP A 157 -1.50 11.13 4.50
N TYR A 158 -1.05 10.54 3.39
CA TYR A 158 -1.00 11.26 2.11
C TYR A 158 -2.40 11.61 1.60
N LEU A 159 -2.51 12.84 1.11
CA LEU A 159 -3.68 13.41 0.47
C LEU A 159 -3.33 13.80 -0.96
N PHE A 160 -4.21 13.48 -1.91
CA PHE A 160 -4.07 13.92 -3.31
C PHE A 160 -5.23 14.81 -3.68
N ASN A 161 -4.91 16.06 -3.97
CA ASN A 161 -5.89 17.05 -4.41
C ASN A 161 -5.90 17.15 -5.94
N LEU A 162 -6.85 16.48 -6.57
CA LEU A 162 -6.92 16.37 -8.03
C LEU A 162 -7.49 17.63 -8.71
N GLY A 163 -7.93 18.63 -7.93
CA GLY A 163 -8.46 19.88 -8.43
C GLY A 163 -9.96 20.06 -8.22
N ARG A 164 -10.51 21.11 -8.84
CA ARG A 164 -11.89 21.55 -8.61
C ARG A 164 -12.89 20.51 -9.14
N GLY A 165 -13.93 20.24 -8.36
CA GLY A 165 -15.01 19.32 -8.75
C GLY A 165 -14.65 17.84 -8.63
N GLN A 166 -13.46 17.52 -8.12
CA GLN A 166 -13.04 16.15 -7.85
C GLN A 166 -12.90 15.91 -6.35
N ARG A 167 -13.17 14.68 -5.95
CA ARG A 167 -12.91 14.19 -4.60
C ARG A 167 -11.40 14.09 -4.39
N LYS A 168 -10.95 14.41 -3.18
CA LYS A 168 -9.54 14.24 -2.78
C LYS A 168 -9.32 12.80 -2.33
N PHE A 169 -8.22 12.17 -2.76
CA PHE A 169 -7.86 10.87 -2.18
C PHE A 169 -7.22 11.08 -0.83
N HIS A 170 -7.65 10.29 0.15
CA HIS A 170 -7.02 10.13 1.45
C HIS A 170 -6.43 8.73 1.52
N MET A 171 -5.11 8.64 1.56
CA MET A 171 -4.38 7.39 1.36
C MET A 171 -3.52 7.05 2.58
N PRO A 172 -4.12 6.40 3.60
CA PRO A 172 -3.35 5.68 4.60
C PRO A 172 -2.57 4.53 3.97
N ILE A 173 -1.28 4.40 4.29
CA ILE A 173 -0.44 3.33 3.76
C ILE A 173 0.14 2.54 4.92
N LYS A 174 0.02 1.21 4.91
CA LYS A 174 0.60 0.34 5.94
C LYS A 174 1.07 -0.99 5.36
N THR A 175 2.15 -1.54 5.89
CA THR A 175 2.57 -2.90 5.51
C THR A 175 1.62 -3.97 6.04
N SER A 176 1.01 -3.76 7.20
CA SER A 176 -0.12 -4.53 7.74
C SER A 176 -0.93 -3.65 8.69
N THR A 177 -2.19 -3.98 8.93
CA THR A 177 -3.06 -3.12 9.75
C THR A 177 -2.96 -3.40 11.24
N ARG A 178 -2.97 -4.68 11.64
CA ARG A 178 -2.92 -5.10 13.06
C ARG A 178 -3.92 -4.30 13.91
N GLU A 179 -3.56 -3.94 15.14
CA GLU A 179 -4.36 -3.09 16.04
C GLU A 179 -4.61 -1.67 15.48
N ARG A 180 -3.77 -1.23 14.55
CA ARG A 180 -3.80 0.10 13.95
C ARG A 180 -4.82 0.23 12.80
N ALA A 181 -5.63 -0.80 12.56
CA ALA A 181 -6.72 -0.77 11.57
C ALA A 181 -7.71 0.38 11.81
N ILE A 182 -8.07 0.64 13.07
CA ILE A 182 -9.02 1.70 13.45
C ILE A 182 -8.62 3.09 12.92
N MET A 183 -7.32 3.36 12.82
CA MET A 183 -6.82 4.68 12.40
C MET A 183 -7.24 5.03 10.97
N LEU A 184 -7.46 4.02 10.11
CA LEU A 184 -7.92 4.21 8.74
C LEU A 184 -9.29 4.92 8.71
N TRP A 185 -10.23 4.43 9.54
CA TRP A 185 -11.57 5.00 9.66
C TRP A 185 -11.59 6.26 10.52
N ALA A 186 -10.76 6.34 11.57
CA ALA A 186 -10.70 7.52 12.42
C ALA A 186 -10.23 8.76 11.65
N HIS A 187 -9.19 8.63 10.82
CA HIS A 187 -8.74 9.72 9.95
C HIS A 187 -9.82 10.12 8.93
N GLN A 188 -10.51 9.14 8.33
CA GLN A 188 -11.62 9.44 7.42
C GLN A 188 -12.76 10.19 8.12
N ARG A 189 -13.13 9.77 9.33
CA ARG A 189 -14.18 10.43 10.13
C ARG A 189 -13.83 11.89 10.42
N LEU A 190 -12.56 12.15 10.75
CA LEU A 190 -12.09 13.50 10.99
C LEU A 190 -12.19 14.37 9.73
N LEU A 191 -11.77 13.85 8.57
CA LEU A 191 -11.89 14.55 7.29
C LEU A 191 -13.34 14.82 6.92
N ASP A 192 -14.23 13.84 7.08
CA ASP A 192 -15.67 13.99 6.84
C ASP A 192 -16.29 15.05 7.77
N GLY A 193 -15.82 15.12 9.03
CA GLY A 193 -16.30 16.10 10.00
C GLY A 193 -15.86 17.53 9.69
N VAL A 194 -14.61 17.74 9.27
CA VAL A 194 -14.07 19.08 8.97
C VAL A 194 -14.54 19.59 7.61
N TYR A 195 -14.61 18.73 6.60
CA TYR A 195 -14.81 19.14 5.21
C TYR A 195 -16.17 18.76 4.63
N GLY A 196 -16.97 18.01 5.38
CA GLY A 196 -18.18 17.37 4.89
C GLY A 196 -17.89 16.02 4.24
N THR A 197 -18.91 15.17 4.23
CA THR A 197 -18.85 13.83 3.65
C THR A 197 -18.55 13.86 2.16
N GLU A 198 -17.88 12.83 1.66
CA GLU A 198 -17.58 12.60 0.25
C GLU A 198 -16.61 13.61 -0.40
N ARG A 199 -16.13 14.64 0.32
CA ARG A 199 -15.01 15.48 -0.15
C ARG A 199 -13.69 14.73 -0.22
N PHE A 200 -13.49 13.82 0.73
CA PHE A 200 -12.37 12.90 0.76
C PHE A 200 -12.83 11.49 0.43
N MET A 201 -11.94 10.74 -0.18
CA MET A 201 -12.13 9.34 -0.49
C MET A 201 -11.06 8.54 0.25
N GLY A 202 -11.48 7.82 1.28
CA GLY A 202 -10.61 6.92 2.02
C GLY A 202 -10.23 5.75 1.14
N THR A 203 -8.97 5.73 0.71
CA THR A 203 -8.38 4.68 -0.14
C THR A 203 -7.09 4.10 0.45
N PRO A 204 -7.17 3.37 1.58
CA PRO A 204 -5.97 2.75 2.13
C PRO A 204 -5.29 1.79 1.17
N VAL A 205 -3.96 1.74 1.21
CA VAL A 205 -3.14 0.79 0.46
C VAL A 205 -2.28 -0.01 1.43
N LEU A 206 -2.40 -1.33 1.34
CA LEU A 206 -1.86 -2.26 2.31
C LEU A 206 -0.98 -3.31 1.62
N LEU A 207 0.11 -3.75 2.27
CA LEU A 207 0.96 -4.78 1.69
C LEU A 207 0.32 -6.17 1.89
N ALA A 208 0.14 -6.62 3.13
CA ALA A 208 -0.43 -7.93 3.47
C ALA A 208 -0.94 -7.96 4.91
N GLU A 209 -1.71 -9.00 5.29
CA GLU A 209 -2.03 -9.29 6.71
C GLU A 209 -1.31 -10.53 7.25
N THR A 210 -0.23 -10.93 6.59
CA THR A 210 0.50 -12.13 6.96
C THR A 210 1.31 -11.95 8.24
N LYS A 211 1.42 -13.03 9.01
CA LYS A 211 2.27 -13.16 10.18
C LYS A 211 3.07 -14.46 10.06
N MET A 212 4.39 -14.33 10.15
CA MET A 212 5.30 -15.47 10.32
C MET A 212 5.38 -15.86 11.79
N ASP A 213 5.21 -17.14 12.07
CA ASP A 213 5.73 -17.81 13.25
C ASP A 213 7.07 -18.43 12.88
N SER A 214 8.17 -17.78 13.29
CA SER A 214 9.52 -18.19 12.88
C SER A 214 9.98 -19.50 13.53
N GLU A 215 9.44 -19.84 14.71
CA GLU A 215 9.79 -21.09 15.41
C GLU A 215 9.16 -22.28 14.71
N ARG A 216 7.88 -22.17 14.36
CA ARG A 216 7.13 -23.23 13.68
C ARG A 216 7.27 -23.19 12.15
N ARG A 217 7.85 -22.11 11.62
CA ARG A 217 7.90 -21.80 10.17
C ARG A 217 6.51 -21.83 9.54
N GLU A 218 5.53 -21.25 10.25
CA GLU A 218 4.12 -21.21 9.83
C GLU A 218 3.69 -19.79 9.47
N VAL A 219 2.88 -19.67 8.42
CA VAL A 219 2.30 -18.39 7.97
C VAL A 219 0.81 -18.39 8.20
N THR A 220 0.31 -17.35 8.87
CA THR A 220 -1.12 -17.08 9.08
C THR A 220 -1.47 -15.70 8.54
N GLU A 221 -2.74 -15.45 8.26
CA GLU A 221 -3.27 -14.09 8.03
C GLU A 221 -4.05 -13.64 9.27
N ILE A 222 -3.75 -12.44 9.77
CA ILE A 222 -4.46 -11.86 10.92
C ILE A 222 -5.53 -10.90 10.40
N CYS A 223 -6.75 -11.40 10.26
CA CYS A 223 -7.87 -10.63 9.74
C CYS A 223 -8.98 -10.46 10.79
N THR A 224 -9.60 -9.28 10.83
CA THR A 224 -10.73 -8.96 11.70
C THR A 224 -11.93 -8.41 10.90
N PRO A 225 -12.52 -9.21 9.99
CA PRO A 225 -13.55 -8.74 9.05
C PRO A 225 -14.77 -8.11 9.75
N GLU A 226 -15.24 -8.71 10.85
CA GLU A 226 -16.36 -8.15 11.62
C GLU A 226 -16.03 -6.80 12.24
N GLN A 227 -14.81 -6.61 12.72
CA GLN A 227 -14.34 -5.33 13.25
C GLN A 227 -14.35 -4.26 12.15
N TRP A 228 -13.87 -4.59 10.95
CA TRP A 228 -13.88 -3.69 9.80
C TRP A 228 -15.30 -3.31 9.39
N ARG A 229 -16.25 -4.25 9.44
CA ARG A 229 -17.67 -3.97 9.18
C ARG A 229 -18.26 -2.99 10.19
N LEU A 230 -17.98 -3.18 11.48
CA LEU A 230 -18.43 -2.26 12.52
C LEU A 230 -17.85 -0.85 12.30
N TYR A 231 -16.58 -0.75 11.91
CA TYR A 231 -15.96 0.54 11.59
C TYR A 231 -16.57 1.20 10.36
N GLN A 232 -16.82 0.42 9.31
CA GLN A 232 -17.48 0.89 8.09
C GLN A 232 -18.92 1.37 8.34
N MET A 233 -19.62 0.76 9.28
CA MET A 233 -21.01 1.07 9.60
C MET A 233 -21.16 2.26 10.56
N TYR A 234 -20.29 2.34 11.58
CA TYR A 234 -20.49 3.26 12.71
C TYR A 234 -19.44 4.36 12.85
N ILE A 235 -18.32 4.30 12.11
CA ILE A 235 -17.25 5.30 12.23
C ILE A 235 -17.19 6.17 10.98
N ALA A 236 -16.82 5.58 9.83
CA ALA A 236 -16.72 6.29 8.57
C ALA A 236 -16.87 5.31 7.41
N ARG A 237 -17.09 5.82 6.19
CA ARG A 237 -17.14 4.97 4.99
C ARG A 237 -15.87 5.14 4.18
N LEU A 238 -15.04 4.10 4.16
CA LEU A 238 -13.96 3.97 3.19
C LEU A 238 -14.55 3.48 1.86
N GLN A 239 -14.11 4.05 0.74
CA GLN A 239 -14.69 3.77 -0.58
C GLN A 239 -13.97 2.64 -1.30
N ARG A 240 -12.67 2.47 -1.02
CA ARG A 240 -11.85 1.43 -1.64
C ARG A 240 -10.71 1.07 -0.71
N ILE A 241 -10.36 -0.19 -0.60
CA ILE A 241 -9.14 -0.61 0.09
C ILE A 241 -8.34 -1.44 -0.89
N TYR A 242 -7.05 -1.14 -1.02
CA TYR A 242 -6.16 -1.86 -1.90
C TYR A 242 -5.16 -2.71 -1.12
N TYR A 243 -4.89 -3.91 -1.61
CA TYR A 243 -3.84 -4.78 -1.09
C TYR A 243 -2.90 -5.22 -2.21
N LEU A 244 -1.61 -5.41 -1.89
CA LEU A 244 -0.72 -6.14 -2.79
C LEU A 244 -0.90 -7.66 -2.64
N ASP A 245 -0.93 -8.18 -1.41
CA ASP A 245 -1.36 -9.55 -1.08
C ASP A 245 -2.70 -9.52 -0.35
N MET A 246 -3.79 -9.57 -1.11
CA MET A 246 -5.15 -9.38 -0.59
C MET A 246 -5.64 -10.59 0.21
N PRO A 247 -6.04 -10.43 1.49
CA PRO A 247 -6.64 -11.52 2.26
C PRO A 247 -8.00 -11.93 1.72
N THR A 248 -8.24 -13.24 1.60
CA THR A 248 -9.52 -13.78 1.08
C THR A 248 -10.70 -13.34 1.95
N ALA A 249 -10.51 -13.33 3.29
CA ALA A 249 -11.53 -12.91 4.25
C ALA A 249 -12.01 -11.47 4.01
N TYR A 250 -11.11 -10.58 3.60
CA TYR A 250 -11.44 -9.18 3.32
C TYR A 250 -12.05 -8.99 1.93
N GLY A 251 -11.67 -9.80 0.95
CA GLY A 251 -12.33 -9.81 -0.36
C GLY A 251 -13.84 -10.13 -0.27
N ALA A 252 -14.23 -10.98 0.69
CA ALA A 252 -15.63 -11.34 0.92
C ALA A 252 -16.50 -10.20 1.49
N LEU A 253 -15.90 -9.11 2.00
CA LEU A 253 -16.64 -7.99 2.60
C LEU A 253 -17.44 -7.17 1.58
N ALA A 254 -17.12 -7.29 0.29
CA ALA A 254 -17.90 -6.65 -0.77
C ALA A 254 -19.32 -7.23 -0.89
N ASN A 255 -19.54 -8.44 -0.40
CA ASN A 255 -20.81 -9.17 -0.48
C ASN A 255 -21.66 -9.04 0.81
N GLN A 256 -21.26 -8.16 1.72
CA GLN A 256 -21.91 -7.97 3.02
C GLN A 256 -22.31 -6.51 3.20
N PHE A 257 -23.36 -6.24 3.98
CA PHE A 257 -23.79 -4.86 4.27
C PHE A 257 -23.11 -4.31 5.55
N PRO A 258 -22.65 -3.04 5.58
CA PRO A 258 -22.42 -2.19 4.41
C PRO A 258 -21.25 -2.73 3.57
N PRO A 259 -21.30 -2.62 2.23
CA PRO A 259 -20.25 -3.16 1.37
C PRO A 259 -18.93 -2.44 1.63
N LEU A 260 -17.86 -3.22 1.74
CA LEU A 260 -16.49 -2.72 1.76
C LEU A 260 -15.71 -3.37 0.62
N HIS A 261 -15.34 -2.56 -0.37
CA HIS A 261 -14.64 -3.03 -1.55
C HIS A 261 -13.14 -3.11 -1.30
N VAL A 262 -12.65 -4.32 -1.11
CA VAL A 262 -11.22 -4.64 -1.01
C VAL A 262 -10.75 -5.24 -2.32
N ARG A 263 -9.68 -4.71 -2.93
CA ARG A 263 -9.19 -5.10 -4.25
C ARG A 263 -7.66 -5.21 -4.32
N PRO A 264 -7.11 -5.98 -5.28
CA PRO A 264 -5.69 -5.91 -5.60
C PRO A 264 -5.26 -4.50 -6.01
N PHE A 265 -4.08 -4.03 -5.60
CA PHE A 265 -3.67 -2.64 -5.83
C PHE A 265 -3.51 -2.29 -7.32
N GLY A 266 -3.18 -3.25 -8.19
CA GLY A 266 -3.15 -2.99 -9.63
C GLY A 266 -4.49 -2.56 -10.22
N GLN A 267 -5.62 -2.83 -9.55
CA GLN A 267 -6.94 -2.35 -9.98
C GLN A 267 -7.04 -0.82 -9.94
N PHE A 268 -6.36 -0.17 -9.00
CA PHE A 268 -6.32 1.30 -8.87
C PHE A 268 -5.95 1.98 -10.19
N PHE A 269 -4.95 1.42 -10.90
CA PHE A 269 -4.42 1.99 -12.13
C PHE A 269 -5.46 2.06 -13.26
N HIS A 270 -6.48 1.21 -13.18
CA HIS A 270 -7.57 1.11 -14.16
C HIS A 270 -8.85 1.80 -13.70
N GLU A 271 -9.08 1.98 -12.39
CA GLU A 271 -10.37 2.48 -11.87
C GLU A 271 -10.33 3.87 -11.23
N TRP A 272 -9.17 4.48 -11.00
CA TRP A 272 -9.07 5.73 -10.22
C TRP A 272 -9.92 6.90 -10.78
N ASN A 273 -10.01 7.00 -12.10
CA ASN A 273 -10.78 8.04 -12.80
C ASN A 273 -12.29 7.89 -12.64
N ASN A 274 -12.78 6.68 -12.35
CA ASN A 274 -14.18 6.41 -12.03
C ASN A 274 -14.49 6.72 -10.57
N LEU A 275 -13.47 6.76 -9.71
CA LEU A 275 -13.62 7.03 -8.28
C LEU A 275 -13.53 8.53 -7.94
N ALA A 276 -12.78 9.29 -8.73
CA ALA A 276 -12.46 10.70 -8.47
C ALA A 276 -13.61 11.71 -8.63
N PRO A 277 -14.57 11.56 -9.57
CA PRO A 277 -15.67 12.50 -9.72
C PRO A 277 -16.56 12.59 -8.46
N VAL A 278 -17.11 13.78 -8.20
CA VAL A 278 -18.16 14.03 -7.19
C VAL A 278 -19.52 13.68 -7.77
#